data_AF-A0A166LYK4-F1
#
_entry.id   AF-A0A166LYK4-F1
#
_cell.length_a   1.000
_cell.length_b   1.000
_cell.length_c   1.000
_cell.angle_alpha   90.00
_cell.angle_beta   90.00
_cell.angle_gamma   90.00
#
_symmetry.space_group_name_H-M   'P 1'
#
loop_
_entity.id
_entity.type
_entity.pdbx_description
1 polymer ?
#
loop_
_entity_poly.entity_id
_entity_poly.type
_entity_poly.pdbx_seq_one_letter_code
_entity_poly.pdbx_strand_id
1 'polypeptide(L)'
;MSNANHQFLNMALAYIEIGKVSAESELKNTSEYENAIAYQLFHSVELFYKHMLSKKGVTKNIHVIADLEVEYKKYFVEEKYQLEHPFDFSNYEPSELNQGEAYLNKAHMEKFKPKLMDQHLRYPSNHNTGGYSYKFEPCYFDGMKEQMLKISAIDC
;
A
#
# COMPACT_ATOMS: atom_id res chain seq x y z
N MET A 1 23.59 11.01 9.58
CA MET A 1 22.30 10.73 8.89
C MET A 1 21.44 10.00 9.91
N SER A 2 20.69 10.72 10.74
CA SER A 2 20.13 10.14 11.97
C SER A 2 18.67 10.54 12.20
N ASN A 3 17.92 9.56 12.73
CA ASN A 3 16.56 9.61 13.25
C ASN A 3 15.37 9.64 12.27
N ALA A 4 15.31 10.54 11.29
CA ALA A 4 14.11 10.67 10.44
C ALA A 4 13.84 9.41 9.58
N ASN A 5 14.88 8.74 9.09
CA ASN A 5 14.73 7.56 8.24
C ASN A 5 14.14 6.36 9.00
N HIS A 6 14.47 6.20 10.29
CA HIS A 6 13.91 5.13 11.12
C HIS A 6 12.45 5.38 11.49
N GLN A 7 12.00 6.64 11.48
CA GLN A 7 10.60 6.97 11.76
C GLN A 7 9.65 6.40 10.71
N PHE A 8 10.02 6.41 9.42
CA PHE A 8 9.18 5.84 8.37
C PHE A 8 8.99 4.32 8.51
N LEU A 9 10.05 3.56 8.81
CA LEU A 9 9.92 2.12 9.02
C LEU A 9 9.07 1.82 10.26
N ASN A 10 9.31 2.52 11.37
CA ASN A 10 8.52 2.33 12.59
C ASN A 10 7.05 2.65 12.36
N MET A 11 6.74 3.72 11.62
CA MET A 11 5.37 4.03 11.24
C MET A 11 4.79 2.94 10.33
N ALA A 12 5.51 2.49 9.31
CA ALA A 12 5.06 1.42 8.41
C ALA A 12 4.67 0.16 9.20
N LEU A 13 5.52 -0.25 10.15
CA LEU A 13 5.26 -1.39 11.03
C LEU A 13 4.08 -1.14 11.97
N ALA A 14 3.91 0.06 12.51
CA ALA A 14 2.74 0.40 13.33
C ALA A 14 1.43 0.27 12.52
N TYR A 15 1.43 0.71 11.26
CA TYR A 15 0.28 0.53 10.36
C TYR A 15 0.00 -0.96 10.08
N ILE A 16 1.02 -1.81 9.97
CA ILE A 16 0.83 -3.27 9.87
C ILE A 16 0.12 -3.82 11.11
N GLU A 17 0.57 -3.45 12.32
CA GLU A 17 -0.04 -3.93 13.56
C GLU A 17 -1.50 -3.47 13.70
N ILE A 18 -1.79 -2.20 13.38
CA ILE A 18 -3.16 -1.69 13.41
C ILE A 18 -4.04 -2.44 12.40
N GLY A 19 -3.54 -2.66 11.18
CA GLY A 19 -4.24 -3.42 10.15
C GLY A 19 -4.53 -4.86 10.57
N LYS A 20 -3.55 -5.52 11.19
CA LYS A 20 -3.68 -6.87 11.74
C LYS A 20 -4.78 -6.96 12.80
N VAL A 21 -4.71 -6.12 13.83
CA VAL A 21 -5.72 -6.09 14.91
C VAL A 21 -7.11 -5.78 14.34
N SER A 22 -7.19 -4.89 13.35
CA SER A 22 -8.45 -4.56 12.68
C SER A 22 -9.01 -5.76 11.89
N ALA A 23 -8.16 -6.58 11.28
CA ALA A 23 -8.52 -7.79 10.55
C ALA A 23 -8.93 -8.97 11.47
N GLU A 24 -8.64 -8.90 12.76
CA GLU A 24 -9.11 -9.86 13.77
C GLU A 24 -10.51 -9.50 14.31
N SER A 25 -11.01 -8.29 14.04
CA SER A 25 -12.30 -7.81 14.53
C SER A 25 -13.48 -8.55 13.92
N GLU A 26 -14.52 -8.79 14.71
CA GLU A 26 -15.82 -9.29 14.23
C GLU A 26 -16.49 -8.33 13.24
N LEU A 27 -16.12 -7.05 13.26
CA LEU A 27 -16.62 -6.01 12.35
C LEU A 27 -15.92 -6.03 10.98
N LYS A 28 -14.90 -6.89 10.77
CA LYS A 28 -14.09 -6.92 9.54
C LYS A 28 -14.86 -7.12 8.24
N ASN A 29 -16.09 -7.65 8.33
CA ASN A 29 -16.94 -7.95 7.18
C ASN A 29 -17.85 -6.79 6.77
N THR A 30 -17.80 -5.64 7.45
CA THR A 30 -18.45 -4.42 6.93
C THR A 30 -17.52 -3.75 5.93
N SER A 31 -18.09 -3.22 4.86
CA SER A 31 -17.33 -2.59 3.78
C SER A 31 -16.52 -1.37 4.27
N GLU A 32 -16.99 -0.65 5.29
CA GLU A 32 -16.20 0.43 5.90
C GLU A 32 -14.95 -0.12 6.61
N TYR A 33 -15.07 -1.24 7.32
CA TYR A 33 -13.94 -1.87 8.01
C TYR A 33 -12.95 -2.51 7.02
N GLU A 34 -13.42 -3.16 5.96
CA GLU A 34 -12.57 -3.69 4.88
C GLU A 34 -11.71 -2.58 4.26
N ASN A 35 -12.33 -1.44 3.96
CA ASN A 35 -11.63 -0.27 3.43
C ASN A 35 -10.62 0.30 4.42
N ALA A 36 -10.98 0.37 5.71
CA ALA A 36 -10.07 0.84 6.75
C ALA A 36 -8.87 -0.09 6.94
N ILE A 37 -9.06 -1.41 6.85
CA ILE A 37 -7.99 -2.42 6.91
C ILE A 37 -7.07 -2.28 5.69
N ALA A 38 -7.64 -2.19 4.49
CA ALA A 38 -6.88 -1.97 3.26
C ALA A 38 -6.06 -0.67 3.30
N TYR A 39 -6.62 0.39 3.88
CA TYR A 39 -5.90 1.64 4.08
C TYR A 39 -4.65 1.47 4.95
N GLN A 40 -4.73 0.71 6.05
CA GLN A 40 -3.56 0.49 6.91
C GLN A 40 -2.42 -0.17 6.12
N LEU A 41 -2.75 -1.19 5.33
CA LEU A 41 -1.76 -1.88 4.52
C LEU A 41 -1.20 -0.98 3.41
N PHE A 42 -2.06 -0.25 2.70
CA PHE A 42 -1.65 0.70 1.66
C PHE A 42 -0.64 1.71 2.20
N HIS A 43 -0.97 2.31 3.34
CA HIS A 43 -0.12 3.35 3.91
C HIS A 43 1.17 2.78 4.50
N SER A 44 1.14 1.55 5.01
CA SER A 44 2.36 0.84 5.39
C SER A 44 3.32 0.66 4.21
N VAL A 45 2.82 0.21 3.05
CA VAL A 45 3.62 0.06 1.82
C VAL A 45 4.19 1.42 1.37
N GLU A 46 3.37 2.47 1.38
CA GLU A 46 3.79 3.84 1.06
C GLU A 46 4.97 4.30 1.94
N LEU A 47 4.85 4.12 3.26
CA LEU A 47 5.87 4.50 4.24
C LEU A 47 7.13 3.65 4.10
N PHE A 48 6.99 2.37 3.77
CA PHE A 48 8.12 1.48 3.53
C PHE A 48 8.96 1.94 2.32
N TYR A 49 8.32 2.27 1.20
CA TYR A 49 9.06 2.80 0.05
C TYR A 49 9.77 4.11 0.39
N LYS A 50 9.13 5.01 1.15
CA LYS A 50 9.76 6.24 1.64
C LYS A 50 10.96 5.94 2.54
N HIS A 51 10.86 4.96 3.43
CA HIS A 51 11.98 4.51 4.25
C HIS A 51 13.17 4.08 3.37
N MET A 52 12.94 3.17 2.43
CA MET A 52 14.03 2.65 1.59
C MET A 52 14.65 3.72 0.68
N LEU A 53 13.84 4.59 0.09
CA LEU A 53 14.32 5.74 -0.70
C LEU A 53 15.15 6.70 0.16
N SER A 54 14.73 6.96 1.40
CA SER A 54 15.48 7.84 2.31
C SER A 54 16.84 7.28 2.72
N LYS A 55 17.02 5.95 2.75
CA LYS A 55 18.35 5.32 2.91
C LYS A 55 19.31 5.67 1.78
N LYS A 56 18.79 5.91 0.58
CA LYS A 56 19.56 6.37 -0.59
C LYS A 56 19.65 7.90 -0.70
N GLY A 57 19.22 8.63 0.32
CA GLY A 57 19.20 10.10 0.33
C GLY A 57 18.09 10.73 -0.52
N VAL A 58 17.13 9.94 -0.99
CA VAL A 58 16.01 10.41 -1.82
C VAL A 58 14.81 10.69 -0.91
N THR A 59 14.34 11.94 -0.91
CA THR A 59 13.14 12.33 -0.16
C THR A 59 12.01 12.67 -1.14
N LYS A 60 10.86 12.00 -1.01
CA LYS A 60 9.68 12.23 -1.84
C LYS A 60 8.45 12.46 -0.96
N ASN A 61 7.74 13.56 -1.20
CA ASN A 61 6.44 13.83 -0.63
C ASN A 61 5.31 13.33 -1.54
N ILE A 62 5.50 12.15 -2.14
CA ILE A 62 4.54 11.49 -3.03
C ILE A 62 3.75 10.46 -2.20
N HIS A 63 2.46 10.33 -2.47
CA HIS A 63 1.57 9.37 -1.80
C HIS A 63 1.05 8.26 -2.73
N VAL A 64 1.45 8.31 -4.00
CA VAL A 64 1.08 7.34 -5.02
C VAL A 64 2.10 6.19 -5.01
N ILE A 65 1.66 4.99 -4.64
CA ILE A 65 2.53 3.80 -4.55
C ILE A 65 3.25 3.53 -5.87
N ALA A 66 2.54 3.56 -7.00
CA ALA A 66 3.13 3.29 -8.32
C ALA A 66 4.31 4.24 -8.63
N ASP A 67 4.18 5.53 -8.31
CA ASP A 67 5.25 6.51 -8.54
C ASP A 67 6.44 6.28 -7.58
N LEU A 68 6.14 5.91 -6.33
CA LEU A 68 7.17 5.54 -5.34
C LEU A 68 7.92 4.27 -5.76
N GLU A 69 7.20 3.28 -6.30
CA GLU A 69 7.75 2.01 -6.75
C GLU A 69 8.65 2.18 -7.99
N VAL A 70 8.24 3.02 -8.96
CA VAL A 70 9.07 3.39 -10.11
C VAL A 70 10.38 4.03 -9.65
N GLU A 71 10.33 4.92 -8.65
CA GLU A 71 11.54 5.53 -8.10
C GLU A 71 12.37 4.49 -7.33
N TYR A 72 11.74 3.65 -6.53
CA TYR A 72 12.38 2.59 -5.75
C TYR A 72 13.18 1.64 -6.64
N LYS A 73 12.57 1.16 -7.75
CA LYS A 73 13.18 0.25 -8.72
C LYS A 73 14.41 0.84 -9.41
N LYS A 74 14.62 2.17 -9.40
CA LYS A 74 15.87 2.77 -9.92
C LYS A 74 17.07 2.51 -9.02
N TYR A 75 16.85 2.36 -7.71
CA TYR A 75 17.91 2.17 -6.72
C TYR A 75 18.03 0.73 -6.24
N PHE A 76 16.95 -0.05 -6.35
CA PHE A 76 16.82 -1.39 -5.80
C PHE A 76 16.31 -2.35 -6.87
N VAL A 77 17.19 -2.74 -7.79
CA VAL A 77 16.85 -3.54 -8.98
C VAL A 77 16.87 -5.05 -8.70
N GLU A 78 17.64 -5.47 -7.69
CA GLU A 78 17.79 -6.90 -7.37
C GLU A 78 16.52 -7.47 -6.74
N GLU A 79 16.21 -8.72 -7.08
CA GLU A 79 15.03 -9.47 -6.60
C GLU A 79 14.92 -9.50 -5.06
N LYS A 80 16.04 -9.51 -4.34
CA LYS A 80 16.08 -9.47 -2.87
C LYS A 80 15.44 -8.21 -2.26
N TYR A 81 15.27 -7.15 -3.06
CA TYR A 81 14.61 -5.92 -2.68
C TYR A 81 13.16 -5.81 -3.17
N GLN A 82 12.66 -6.80 -3.90
CA GLN A 82 11.28 -6.77 -4.37
C GLN A 82 10.32 -6.92 -3.19
N LEU A 83 9.38 -5.98 -3.07
CA LEU A 83 8.28 -6.05 -2.12
C LEU A 83 7.03 -6.47 -2.88
N GLU A 84 6.49 -7.65 -2.57
CA GLU A 84 5.22 -8.10 -3.13
C GLU A 84 4.07 -7.53 -2.31
N HIS A 85 3.13 -6.83 -2.96
CA HIS A 85 2.01 -6.19 -2.27
C HIS A 85 0.74 -6.15 -3.15
N PRO A 86 -0.46 -6.05 -2.55
CA PRO A 86 -1.72 -6.20 -3.29
C PRO A 86 -2.15 -4.92 -4.04
N PHE A 87 -1.35 -3.87 -3.96
CA PHE A 87 -1.58 -2.58 -4.63
C PHE A 87 -0.71 -2.39 -5.87
N ASP A 88 -0.09 -3.46 -6.37
CA ASP A 88 0.59 -3.44 -7.67
C ASP A 88 -0.45 -3.71 -8.75
N PHE A 89 -0.82 -2.66 -9.47
CA PHE A 89 -1.75 -2.72 -10.61
C PHE A 89 -1.01 -2.56 -11.94
N SER A 90 0.32 -2.65 -11.96
CA SER A 90 1.13 -2.41 -13.16
C SER A 90 0.88 -3.45 -14.26
N ASN A 91 0.40 -4.64 -13.90
CA ASN A 91 0.10 -5.75 -14.80
C ASN A 91 -1.41 -5.92 -15.09
N TYR A 92 -2.27 -5.02 -14.59
CA TYR A 92 -3.70 -5.14 -14.82
C TYR A 92 -4.09 -4.59 -16.20
N GLU A 93 -4.59 -5.47 -17.06
CA GLU A 93 -5.16 -5.12 -18.37
C GLU A 93 -6.69 -5.35 -18.33
N PRO A 94 -7.50 -4.30 -18.60
CA PRO A 94 -8.94 -4.48 -18.74
C PRO A 94 -9.27 -5.46 -19.85
N SER A 95 -10.18 -6.40 -19.60
CA SER A 95 -10.61 -7.36 -20.63
C SER A 95 -11.48 -6.67 -21.68
N GLU A 96 -11.16 -6.88 -22.95
CA GLU A 96 -11.99 -6.44 -24.08
C GLU A 96 -13.40 -7.06 -24.05
N LEU A 97 -13.58 -8.19 -23.36
CA LEU A 97 -14.85 -8.89 -23.21
C LEU A 97 -15.79 -8.21 -22.20
N ASN A 98 -15.27 -7.38 -21.29
CA ASN A 98 -16.05 -6.67 -20.28
C ASN A 98 -16.18 -5.19 -20.67
N GLN A 99 -17.24 -4.88 -21.42
CA GLN A 99 -17.54 -3.49 -21.78
C GLN A 99 -17.64 -2.60 -20.54
N GLY A 100 -16.79 -1.57 -20.45
CA GLY A 100 -16.73 -0.63 -19.34
C GLY A 100 -15.70 -0.95 -18.26
N GLU A 101 -15.02 -2.10 -18.31
CA GLU A 101 -13.99 -2.47 -17.32
C GLU A 101 -12.84 -1.45 -17.27
N ALA A 102 -12.39 -0.94 -18.43
CA ALA A 102 -11.38 0.10 -18.48
C ALA A 102 -11.82 1.40 -17.77
N TYR A 103 -13.10 1.77 -17.87
CA TYR A 103 -13.65 2.93 -17.18
C TYR A 103 -13.77 2.68 -15.68
N LEU A 104 -14.24 1.49 -15.28
CA LEU A 104 -14.34 1.08 -13.88
C LEU A 104 -12.97 1.02 -13.20
N ASN A 105 -11.97 0.44 -13.86
CA ASN A 105 -10.59 0.42 -13.38
C ASN A 105 -10.03 1.84 -13.26
N LYS A 106 -10.20 2.69 -14.29
CA LYS A 106 -9.74 4.09 -14.22
C LYS A 106 -10.40 4.82 -13.04
N ALA A 107 -11.71 4.68 -12.87
CA ALA A 107 -12.44 5.27 -11.75
C ALA A 107 -11.98 4.73 -10.40
N HIS A 108 -11.63 3.44 -10.31
CA HIS A 108 -11.05 2.80 -9.12
C HIS A 108 -9.67 3.36 -8.80
N MET A 109 -8.77 3.42 -9.79
CA MET A 109 -7.43 3.97 -9.64
C MET A 109 -7.43 5.45 -9.22
N GLU A 110 -8.37 6.25 -9.73
CA GLU A 110 -8.54 7.65 -9.30
C GLU A 110 -8.89 7.79 -7.81
N LYS A 111 -9.55 6.78 -7.20
CA LYS A 111 -9.82 6.79 -5.75
C LYS A 111 -8.54 6.72 -4.91
N PHE A 112 -7.49 6.09 -5.44
CA PHE A 112 -6.17 6.05 -4.80
C PHE A 112 -5.30 7.27 -5.17
N LYS A 113 -5.81 8.20 -5.99
CA LYS A 113 -5.11 9.43 -6.45
C LYS A 113 -5.86 10.74 -6.14
N PRO A 114 -6.41 10.98 -4.93
CA PRO A 114 -7.20 12.19 -4.67
C PRO A 114 -6.34 13.46 -4.62
N LYS A 115 -6.89 14.56 -5.16
CA LYS A 115 -6.22 15.86 -5.36
C LYS A 115 -6.09 16.73 -4.09
N LEU A 116 -6.74 16.38 -2.97
CA LEU A 116 -6.76 17.21 -1.75
C LEU A 116 -6.54 16.38 -0.47
N MET A 117 -5.82 17.00 0.48
CA MET A 117 -5.33 16.44 1.75
C MET A 117 -6.44 15.98 2.72
N ASP A 118 -7.00 14.79 2.52
CA ASP A 118 -7.56 14.08 3.66
C ASP A 118 -7.28 12.58 3.55
N GLN A 119 -6.20 12.14 4.20
CA GLN A 119 -5.78 10.75 4.13
C GLN A 119 -6.77 9.81 4.84
N HIS A 120 -7.59 10.36 5.74
CA HIS A 120 -8.52 9.60 6.56
C HIS A 120 -9.91 9.44 5.92
N LEU A 121 -10.21 10.17 4.83
CA LEU A 121 -11.46 10.10 4.07
C LEU A 121 -11.33 9.29 2.75
N ARG A 122 -10.22 8.55 2.59
CA ARG A 122 -9.75 7.96 1.31
C ARG A 122 -10.61 6.85 0.70
N TYR A 123 -11.65 6.36 1.37
CA TYR A 123 -12.54 5.34 0.81
C TYR A 123 -14.00 5.76 0.91
N PRO A 124 -14.73 5.84 -0.22
CA PRO A 124 -16.17 6.05 -0.18
C PRO A 124 -16.84 4.90 0.60
N SER A 125 -17.71 5.22 1.57
CA SER A 125 -18.57 4.23 2.26
C SER A 125 -19.52 3.51 1.30
N ASN A 126 -19.71 4.11 0.13
CA ASN A 126 -20.42 3.56 -1.01
C ASN A 126 -19.59 2.42 -1.60
N HIS A 127 -20.16 1.22 -1.63
CA HIS A 127 -19.57 -0.08 -2.00
C HIS A 127 -19.11 -0.21 -3.47
N ASN A 128 -18.79 0.91 -4.11
CA ASN A 128 -18.38 1.01 -5.51
C ASN A 128 -16.88 0.76 -5.68
N THR A 129 -16.31 -0.27 -5.05
CA THR A 129 -14.88 -0.64 -5.21
C THR A 129 -14.55 -1.20 -6.61
N GLY A 130 -15.43 -1.03 -7.60
CA GLY A 130 -15.30 -1.68 -8.91
C GLY A 130 -15.41 -3.20 -8.84
N GLY A 131 -15.94 -3.76 -7.75
CA GLY A 131 -16.02 -5.21 -7.51
C GLY A 131 -14.81 -5.80 -6.75
N TYR A 132 -13.81 -5.00 -6.39
CA TYR A 132 -12.68 -5.46 -5.58
C TYR A 132 -13.05 -5.46 -4.09
N SER A 133 -13.03 -6.62 -3.44
CA SER A 133 -13.09 -6.73 -1.98
C SER A 133 -11.68 -7.01 -1.47
N TYR A 134 -11.19 -6.15 -0.57
CA TYR A 134 -9.88 -6.28 0.06
C TYR A 134 -10.04 -6.93 1.43
N LYS A 135 -10.44 -8.21 1.44
CA LYS A 135 -10.48 -9.03 2.65
C LYS A 135 -9.09 -9.54 2.97
N PHE A 136 -8.35 -8.74 3.72
CA PHE A 136 -7.05 -9.16 4.24
C PHE A 136 -7.23 -9.92 5.55
N GLU A 137 -6.78 -11.17 5.57
CA GLU A 137 -6.67 -11.94 6.81
C GLU A 137 -5.47 -11.46 7.64
N PRO A 138 -5.49 -11.60 8.98
CA PRO A 138 -4.40 -11.17 9.85
C PRO A 138 -3.02 -11.71 9.45
N CYS A 139 -2.95 -12.95 8.95
CA CYS A 139 -1.70 -13.56 8.49
C CYS A 139 -1.06 -12.85 7.29
N TYR A 140 -1.84 -12.13 6.49
CA TYR A 140 -1.32 -11.33 5.38
C TYR A 140 -0.44 -10.19 5.91
N PHE A 141 -0.86 -9.56 7.01
CA PHE A 141 -0.09 -8.52 7.69
C PHE A 141 1.22 -9.05 8.26
N ASP A 142 1.21 -10.26 8.82
CA ASP A 142 2.44 -10.93 9.28
C ASP A 142 3.42 -11.17 8.12
N GLY A 143 2.94 -11.70 7.00
CA GLY A 143 3.78 -11.90 5.80
C GLY A 143 4.36 -10.59 5.25
N MET A 144 3.57 -9.52 5.25
CA MET A 144 4.03 -8.19 4.84
C MET A 144 5.09 -7.63 5.80
N LYS A 145 4.89 -7.80 7.11
CA LYS A 145 5.86 -7.39 8.14
C LYS A 145 7.20 -8.09 7.94
N GLU A 146 7.18 -9.41 7.74
CA GLU A 146 8.37 -10.23 7.55
C GLU A 146 9.15 -9.79 6.31
N GLN A 147 8.45 -9.58 5.18
CA GLN A 147 9.07 -9.07 3.95
C GLN A 147 9.73 -7.69 4.17
N MET A 148 9.00 -6.74 4.75
CA MET A 148 9.53 -5.39 5.01
C MET A 148 10.77 -5.42 5.90
N LEU A 149 10.73 -6.19 6.99
CA LEU A 149 11.87 -6.32 7.90
C LEU A 149 13.06 -6.97 7.19
N LYS A 150 12.83 -8.07 6.46
CA LYS A 150 13.87 -8.77 5.70
C LYS A 150 14.56 -7.84 4.71
N ILE A 151 13.80 -7.11 3.89
CA ILE A 151 14.33 -6.17 2.90
C ILE A 151 15.07 -5.02 3.60
N SER A 152 14.51 -4.47 4.68
CA SER A 152 15.10 -3.35 5.40
C SER A 152 16.40 -3.71 6.13
N ALA A 153 16.63 -4.98 6.45
CA ALA A 153 17.83 -5.45 7.11
C ALA A 153 19.01 -5.69 6.15
N ILE A 154 18.75 -5.70 4.83
CA ILE A 154 19.81 -5.77 3.82
C ILE A 154 20.57 -4.44 3.86
N ASP A 155 21.90 -4.51 3.95
CA ASP A 155 22.74 -3.31 3.84
C ASP A 155 22.50 -2.64 2.48
N CYS A 156 22.15 -1.35 2.54
CA CYS A 156 21.77 -0.52 1.39
C CYS A 156 22.71 0.67 1.27
#